data_AF-A0A2G9M6J6-F1
#
_entry.id   AF-A0A2G9M6J6-F1
#
_cell.length_a   1.000
_cell.length_b   1.000
_cell.length_c   1.000
_cell.angle_alpha   90.00
_cell.angle_beta   90.00
_cell.angle_gamma   90.00
#
_symmetry.space_group_name_H-M   'P 1'
#
loop_
_entity.id
_entity.type
_entity.pdbx_description
1 polymer ?
#
loop_
_entity_poly.entity_id
_entity_poly.type
_entity_poly.pdbx_seq_one_letter_code
_entity_poly.pdbx_strand_id
1 'polypeptide(L)'
;MMSQTADFPLLSSLVIIHYDSLCPNGFVRTQIEERAATYLARGRPIYNLSTLEQPTPQADFIQLPAQDPSPLKGYGLSRQIESLFQLLRTQKEFTSKNFELVGVTWWICVVAAQEELAKREVSACINYDCTDLIQDYIAARRLAPELQINGAPVPKPSQRALTAYRQHRETLEKVS
;
A
#
# COMPACT_ATOMS: atom_id res chain seq x y z
N MET A 1 14.01 0.34 29.89
CA MET A 1 12.94 0.87 29.01
C MET A 1 13.23 0.43 27.58
N MET A 2 12.58 -0.64 27.13
CA MET A 2 12.56 -1.01 25.72
C MET A 2 11.10 -1.02 25.28
N SER A 3 10.75 -0.08 24.41
CA SER A 3 9.73 -0.33 23.40
C SER A 3 10.30 0.26 22.12
N GLN A 4 11.19 -0.52 21.51
CA GLN A 4 11.46 -0.40 20.08
C GLN A 4 10.09 -0.50 19.42
N THR A 5 9.62 0.60 18.85
CA THR A 5 8.46 0.58 17.96
C THR A 5 8.92 -0.23 16.75
N ALA A 6 8.62 -1.52 16.77
CA ALA A 6 9.13 -2.46 15.79
C ALA A 6 8.75 -1.98 14.39
N ASP A 7 9.74 -1.90 13.51
CA ASP A 7 9.52 -1.70 12.09
C ASP A 7 8.56 -2.77 11.58
N PHE A 8 7.65 -2.38 10.69
CA PHE A 8 6.79 -3.34 10.01
C PHE A 8 7.68 -4.44 9.41
N PRO A 9 7.40 -5.72 9.70
CA PRO A 9 8.30 -6.81 9.32
C PRO A 9 8.45 -6.89 7.81
N LEU A 10 9.65 -7.17 7.33
CA LEU A 10 9.88 -7.36 5.89
C LEU A 10 9.35 -8.73 5.46
N LEU A 11 8.30 -8.74 4.65
CA LEU A 11 7.64 -9.96 4.15
C LEU A 11 8.26 -10.45 2.82
N SER A 12 7.81 -11.59 2.31
CA SER A 12 8.45 -12.26 1.15
C SER A 12 8.45 -11.38 -0.11
N SER A 13 7.41 -10.57 -0.28
CA SER A 13 7.23 -9.69 -1.43
C SER A 13 6.50 -8.42 -1.01
N LEU A 14 6.66 -7.35 -1.79
CA LEU A 14 5.90 -6.11 -1.66
C LEU A 14 4.86 -6.03 -2.77
N VAL A 15 3.64 -5.64 -2.45
CA VAL A 15 2.61 -5.28 -3.43
C VAL A 15 2.25 -3.81 -3.22
N ILE A 16 2.49 -3.01 -4.25
CA ILE A 16 2.15 -1.59 -4.26
C ILE A 16 0.85 -1.44 -5.04
N ILE A 17 -0.16 -0.87 -4.39
CA ILE A 17 -1.50 -0.71 -4.93
C ILE A 17 -1.69 0.74 -5.35
N HIS A 18 -2.08 0.94 -6.60
CA HIS A 18 -2.28 2.25 -7.23
C HIS A 18 -1.09 3.19 -7.03
N TYR A 19 0.11 2.73 -7.37
CA TYR A 19 1.25 3.64 -7.52
C TYR A 19 0.99 4.55 -8.71
N ASP A 20 0.59 5.79 -8.42
CA ASP A 20 0.27 6.80 -9.42
C ASP A 20 1.21 8.00 -9.25
N SER A 21 1.93 8.37 -10.31
CA SER A 21 2.78 9.55 -10.37
C SER A 21 2.02 10.86 -10.17
N LEU A 22 0.70 10.85 -10.38
CA LEU A 22 -0.20 11.99 -10.20
C LEU A 22 -0.72 12.12 -8.76
N CYS A 23 -0.38 11.19 -7.86
CA CYS A 23 -0.82 11.29 -6.48
C CYS A 23 -0.20 12.53 -5.81
N PRO A 24 -1.00 13.48 -5.30
CA PRO A 24 -0.49 14.69 -4.65
C PRO A 24 0.08 14.41 -3.25
N ASN A 25 -0.11 13.20 -2.72
CA ASN A 25 0.38 12.80 -1.40
C ASN A 25 1.87 12.41 -1.44
N GLY A 26 2.73 13.43 -1.57
CA GLY A 26 4.19 13.24 -1.62
C GLY A 26 4.76 12.49 -0.40
N PHE A 27 4.14 12.64 0.77
CA PHE A 27 4.57 11.95 1.99
C PHE A 27 4.44 10.42 1.90
N VAL A 28 3.25 9.92 1.52
CA VAL A 28 3.03 8.46 1.42
C VAL A 28 3.85 7.88 0.28
N ARG A 29 4.01 8.64 -0.81
CA ARG A 29 4.88 8.25 -1.91
C ARG A 29 6.34 8.05 -1.46
N THR A 30 6.93 9.00 -0.73
CA THR A 30 8.29 8.85 -0.19
C THR A 30 8.43 7.60 0.67
N GLN A 31 7.47 7.32 1.56
CA GLN A 31 7.50 6.11 2.38
C GLN A 31 7.45 4.82 1.54
N ILE A 32 6.63 4.79 0.48
CA ILE A 32 6.55 3.65 -0.44
C ILE A 32 7.85 3.47 -1.22
N GLU A 33 8.45 4.56 -1.71
CA GLU A 33 9.73 4.54 -2.42
C GLU A 33 10.87 4.02 -1.52
N GLU A 34 10.95 4.48 -0.26
CA GLU A 34 11.90 3.98 0.74
C GLU A 34 11.68 2.50 1.06
N ARG A 35 10.41 2.08 1.19
CA ARG A 35 10.07 0.68 1.43
C ARG A 35 10.44 -0.19 0.23
N ALA A 36 10.16 0.25 -0.98
CA ALA A 36 10.53 -0.44 -2.21
C ALA A 36 12.06 -0.59 -2.34
N ALA A 37 12.82 0.46 -2.06
CA ALA A 37 14.29 0.39 -2.04
C ALA A 37 14.81 -0.69 -1.07
N THR A 38 14.17 -0.85 0.09
CA THR A 38 14.50 -1.91 1.06
C THR A 38 14.25 -3.31 0.48
N TYR A 39 13.15 -3.51 -0.25
CA TYR A 39 12.84 -4.78 -0.90
C TYR A 39 13.84 -5.10 -2.03
N LEU A 40 14.16 -4.12 -2.87
CA LEU A 40 15.14 -4.24 -3.95
C LEU A 40 16.53 -4.61 -3.42
N ALA A 41 17.01 -3.91 -2.38
CA ALA A 41 18.30 -4.19 -1.76
C ALA A 41 18.40 -5.61 -1.16
N ARG A 42 17.26 -6.26 -0.93
CA ARG A 42 17.17 -7.64 -0.42
C ARG A 42 16.87 -8.67 -1.51
N GLY A 43 16.82 -8.26 -2.78
CA GLY A 43 16.46 -9.13 -3.90
C GLY A 43 15.06 -9.71 -3.81
N ARG A 44 14.13 -8.99 -3.14
CA ARG A 44 12.75 -9.44 -2.95
C ARG A 44 11.84 -8.85 -4.05
N PRO A 45 10.90 -9.64 -4.58
CA PRO A 45 10.05 -9.18 -5.66
C PRO A 45 9.08 -8.09 -5.20
N ILE A 46 8.84 -7.14 -6.09
CA ILE A 46 7.89 -6.03 -5.93
C ILE A 46 6.88 -6.12 -7.06
N TYR A 47 5.59 -6.16 -6.70
CA TYR A 47 4.47 -6.20 -7.64
C TYR A 47 3.76 -4.86 -7.62
N ASN A 48 3.55 -4.25 -8.78
CA ASN A 48 2.82 -2.99 -8.89
C ASN A 48 1.45 -3.21 -9.53
N LEU A 49 0.39 -2.90 -8.78
CA LEU A 49 -1.01 -2.93 -9.20
C LEU A 49 -1.48 -1.50 -9.49
N SER A 50 -0.95 -0.88 -10.56
CA SER A 50 -1.29 0.50 -10.94
C SER A 50 -2.41 0.55 -11.98
N THR A 51 -3.30 1.53 -11.86
CA THR A 51 -4.46 1.76 -12.74
C THR A 51 -4.21 2.70 -13.91
N LEU A 52 -3.11 3.44 -13.89
CA LEU A 52 -2.76 4.31 -15.00
C LEU A 52 -1.89 3.58 -16.01
N GLU A 53 -1.95 4.03 -17.25
CA GLU A 53 -0.96 3.72 -18.28
C GLU A 53 0.43 4.12 -17.76
N GLN A 54 1.12 3.09 -17.26
CA GLN A 54 2.55 3.01 -16.93
C GLN A 54 3.11 4.21 -16.15
N PRO A 55 3.16 4.17 -14.79
CA PRO A 55 4.29 4.81 -14.12
C PRO A 55 5.58 4.25 -14.73
N THR A 56 6.59 5.10 -14.93
CA THR A 56 7.89 4.69 -15.49
C THR A 56 8.33 3.40 -14.78
N PRO A 57 8.47 2.27 -15.49
CA PRO A 57 8.89 1.05 -14.86
C PRO A 57 10.25 1.32 -14.21
N GLN A 58 10.30 1.32 -12.88
CA GLN A 58 11.57 1.04 -12.22
C GLN A 58 11.92 -0.38 -12.67
N ALA A 59 13.08 -0.56 -13.31
CA ALA A 59 13.42 -1.75 -14.09
C ALA A 59 13.27 -3.09 -13.34
N ASP A 60 13.19 -3.02 -12.01
CA ASP A 60 13.13 -4.16 -11.09
C ASP A 60 11.72 -4.44 -10.54
N PHE A 61 10.68 -3.70 -10.96
CA PHE A 61 9.30 -3.93 -10.54
C PHE A 61 8.56 -4.84 -11.53
N ILE A 62 7.81 -5.80 -11.01
CA ILE A 62 6.90 -6.62 -11.80
C ILE A 62 5.59 -5.84 -11.98
N GLN A 63 5.48 -5.15 -13.12
CA GLN A 63 4.28 -4.43 -13.50
C GLN A 63 3.21 -5.42 -13.99
N LEU A 64 2.02 -5.40 -13.41
CA LEU A 64 0.87 -6.14 -13.93
C LEU A 64 0.06 -5.27 -14.90
N PRO A 65 -0.40 -5.83 -16.03
CA PRO A 65 -1.09 -5.06 -17.06
C PRO A 65 -2.40 -4.46 -16.52
N ALA A 66 -2.56 -3.16 -16.68
CA ALA A 66 -3.87 -2.50 -16.55
C ALA A 66 -4.68 -2.84 -17.82
N GLN A 67 -5.89 -3.40 -17.66
CA GLN A 67 -6.71 -3.83 -18.80
C GLN A 67 -8.01 -3.03 -18.98
N ASP A 68 -8.25 -1.97 -18.19
CA ASP A 68 -9.46 -1.18 -18.32
C ASP A 68 -9.21 0.30 -17.94
N PRO A 69 -9.39 1.27 -18.86
CA PRO A 69 -9.21 2.69 -18.56
C PRO A 69 -10.42 3.32 -17.83
N SER A 70 -11.45 2.56 -17.46
CA SER A 70 -12.66 3.13 -16.84
C SER A 70 -12.49 3.40 -15.33
N PRO A 71 -12.45 4.67 -14.89
CA PRO A 71 -12.26 5.02 -13.48
C PRO A 71 -13.52 4.75 -12.63
N LEU A 72 -14.66 4.52 -13.27
CA LEU A 72 -15.99 4.52 -12.65
C LEU A 72 -16.46 3.13 -12.17
N LYS A 73 -15.71 2.06 -12.45
CA LYS A 73 -16.01 0.68 -11.99
C LYS A 73 -14.84 0.11 -11.20
N GLY A 74 -14.62 0.61 -9.99
CA GLY A 74 -13.77 -0.09 -9.00
C GLY A 74 -12.32 -0.32 -9.44
N TYR A 75 -11.74 0.61 -10.21
CA TYR A 75 -10.29 0.73 -10.42
C TYR A 75 -9.57 -0.57 -10.80
N GLY A 76 -10.18 -1.47 -11.57
CA GLY A 76 -9.52 -2.64 -12.19
C GLY A 76 -8.80 -3.62 -11.25
N LEU A 77 -8.89 -3.43 -9.92
CA LEU A 77 -8.09 -4.15 -8.93
C LEU A 77 -8.31 -5.66 -8.99
N SER A 78 -9.56 -6.11 -9.11
CA SER A 78 -9.89 -7.54 -9.15
C SER A 78 -9.17 -8.27 -10.29
N ARG A 79 -8.98 -7.64 -11.45
CA ARG A 79 -8.28 -8.25 -12.60
C ARG A 79 -6.77 -8.23 -12.45
N GLN A 80 -6.21 -7.17 -11.86
CA GLN A 80 -4.78 -7.11 -11.55
C GLN A 80 -4.40 -8.11 -10.46
N ILE A 81 -5.27 -8.25 -9.46
CA ILE A 81 -5.16 -9.28 -8.43
C ILE A 81 -5.30 -10.68 -9.06
N GLU A 82 -6.21 -10.90 -10.02
CA GLU A 82 -6.25 -12.15 -10.80
C GLU A 82 -4.94 -12.42 -11.55
N SER A 83 -4.38 -11.40 -12.20
CA SER A 83 -3.11 -11.51 -12.91
C SER A 83 -1.96 -11.82 -11.94
N LEU A 84 -1.98 -11.23 -10.74
CA LEU A 84 -1.04 -11.53 -9.68
C LEU A 84 -1.16 -13.01 -9.30
N PHE A 85 -2.38 -13.53 -9.10
CA PHE A 85 -2.57 -14.95 -8.81
C PHE A 85 -2.05 -15.87 -9.91
N GLN A 86 -2.33 -15.55 -11.18
CA GLN A 86 -1.84 -16.34 -12.31
C GLN A 86 -0.32 -16.40 -12.32
N LEU A 87 0.35 -15.26 -12.10
CA LEU A 87 1.80 -15.17 -12.03
C LEU A 87 2.37 -15.88 -10.79
N LEU A 88 1.68 -15.82 -9.65
CA LEU A 88 2.13 -16.50 -8.44
C LEU A 88 1.95 -18.01 -8.53
N ARG A 89 0.93 -18.52 -9.24
CA ARG A 89 0.68 -19.96 -9.46
C ARG A 89 1.75 -20.63 -10.33
N THR A 90 2.37 -19.90 -11.26
CA THR A 90 3.48 -20.44 -12.07
C THR A 90 4.76 -20.61 -11.26
N GLN A 91 4.86 -19.94 -10.10
CA GLN A 91 5.96 -20.11 -9.16
C GLN A 91 5.56 -21.21 -8.16
N LYS A 92 6.23 -22.38 -8.21
CA LYS A 92 5.89 -23.63 -7.49
C LYS A 92 5.71 -23.52 -5.96
N GLU A 93 5.96 -22.36 -5.36
CA GLU A 93 5.79 -22.07 -3.92
C GLU A 93 4.79 -20.92 -3.71
N PHE A 94 3.53 -21.14 -4.09
CA PHE A 94 2.45 -20.16 -3.90
C PHE A 94 2.06 -20.00 -2.42
N THR A 95 2.02 -21.11 -1.68
CA THR A 95 1.48 -21.21 -0.31
C THR A 95 2.39 -20.68 0.79
N SER A 96 3.68 -20.39 0.50
CA SER A 96 4.63 -19.84 1.48
C SER A 96 4.79 -18.31 1.40
N LYS A 97 4.12 -17.65 0.45
CA LYS A 97 4.29 -16.22 0.22
C LYS A 97 3.41 -15.40 1.15
N ASN A 98 4.08 -14.62 1.99
CA ASN A 98 3.49 -13.54 2.77
C ASN A 98 3.74 -12.21 2.06
N PHE A 99 2.69 -11.46 1.78
CA PHE A 99 2.77 -10.17 1.10
C PHE A 99 2.65 -9.01 2.07
N GLU A 100 3.49 -7.99 1.87
CA GLU A 100 3.23 -6.66 2.42
C GLU A 100 2.43 -5.85 1.39
N LEU A 101 1.33 -5.25 1.82
CA LEU A 101 0.49 -4.40 0.98
C LEU A 101 0.67 -2.93 1.39
N VAL A 102 0.93 -2.07 0.41
CA VAL A 102 1.03 -0.60 0.55
C VAL A 102 0.25 0.08 -0.57
N GLY A 103 -0.07 1.38 -0.47
CA GLY A 103 -0.78 2.05 -1.55
C GLY A 103 -1.00 3.55 -1.37
N VAL A 104 -1.11 4.29 -2.47
CA VAL A 104 -1.02 5.76 -2.46
C VAL A 104 -2.38 6.49 -2.50
N THR A 105 -3.45 5.82 -2.95
CA THR A 105 -4.71 6.48 -3.34
C THR A 105 -5.93 5.72 -2.82
N TRP A 106 -6.05 5.66 -1.50
CA TRP A 106 -7.13 5.10 -0.69
C TRP A 106 -6.78 3.73 -0.11
N TRP A 107 -6.50 3.72 1.18
CA TRP A 107 -6.25 2.52 1.98
C TRP A 107 -7.40 1.51 1.91
N ILE A 108 -8.63 1.93 1.57
CA ILE A 108 -9.75 1.03 1.32
C ILE A 108 -9.50 0.10 0.12
N CYS A 109 -8.78 0.57 -0.91
CA CYS A 109 -8.33 -0.25 -2.03
C CYS A 109 -7.30 -1.30 -1.57
N VAL A 110 -6.43 -0.92 -0.62
CA VAL A 110 -5.44 -1.82 -0.01
C VAL A 110 -6.11 -2.92 0.83
N VAL A 111 -7.19 -2.58 1.54
CA VAL A 111 -8.03 -3.54 2.27
C VAL A 111 -8.76 -4.48 1.32
N ALA A 112 -9.39 -3.96 0.27
CA ALA A 112 -10.07 -4.79 -0.73
C ALA A 112 -9.09 -5.80 -1.38
N ALA A 113 -7.85 -5.37 -1.66
CA ALA A 113 -6.82 -6.28 -2.17
C ALA A 113 -6.45 -7.39 -1.17
N GLN A 114 -6.34 -7.05 0.12
CA GLN A 114 -6.11 -8.05 1.16
C GLN A 114 -7.24 -9.09 1.22
N GLU A 115 -8.50 -8.64 1.15
CA GLU A 115 -9.67 -9.53 1.16
C GLU A 115 -9.69 -10.47 -0.05
N GLU A 116 -9.34 -9.99 -1.24
CA GLU A 116 -9.23 -10.82 -2.44
C GLU A 116 -8.08 -11.84 -2.34
N LEU A 117 -6.93 -11.46 -1.75
CA LEU A 117 -5.82 -12.38 -1.43
C LEU A 117 -6.25 -13.47 -0.44
N ALA A 118 -6.98 -13.09 0.61
CA ALA A 118 -7.47 -14.02 1.63
C ALA A 118 -8.45 -15.07 1.06
N LYS A 119 -9.31 -14.70 0.10
CA LYS A 119 -10.21 -15.64 -0.60
C LYS A 119 -9.48 -16.80 -1.30
N ARG A 120 -8.18 -16.67 -1.52
CA ARG A 120 -7.32 -17.66 -2.20
C ARG A 120 -6.19 -18.17 -1.31
N GLU A 121 -6.37 -18.07 0.00
CA GLU A 121 -5.44 -18.58 1.01
C GLU A 121 -4.03 -17.96 0.90
N VAL A 122 -3.94 -16.76 0.32
CA VAL A 122 -2.70 -15.99 0.27
C VAL A 122 -2.62 -15.09 1.50
N SER A 123 -1.55 -15.26 2.27
CA SER A 123 -1.29 -14.44 3.45
C SER A 123 -0.77 -13.06 3.05
N ALA A 124 -1.44 -12.02 3.51
CA ALA A 124 -1.05 -10.64 3.25
C ALA A 124 -1.31 -9.75 4.48
N CYS A 125 -0.38 -8.84 4.75
CA CYS A 125 -0.47 -7.86 5.82
C CYS A 125 -0.35 -6.44 5.24
N ILE A 126 -1.21 -5.55 5.70
CA ILE A 126 -1.21 -4.16 5.26
C ILE A 126 -0.24 -3.37 6.14
N ASN A 127 0.70 -2.66 5.52
CA ASN A 127 1.52 -1.68 6.20
C ASN A 127 0.84 -0.30 6.10
N TYR A 128 0.01 0.01 7.09
CA TYR A 128 -0.73 1.28 7.19
C TYR A 128 0.15 2.52 7.34
N ASP A 129 1.45 2.37 7.61
CA ASP A 129 2.40 3.49 7.58
C ASP A 129 2.61 3.96 6.13
N CYS A 130 2.50 3.04 5.17
CA CYS A 130 2.69 3.30 3.74
C CYS A 130 1.34 3.37 3.01
N THR A 131 0.31 3.89 3.66
CA THR A 131 -0.99 4.18 3.03
C THR A 131 -1.46 5.61 3.29
N ASP A 132 -2.35 6.10 2.43
CA ASP A 132 -2.97 7.43 2.60
C ASP A 132 -3.89 7.55 3.81
N LEU A 133 -4.16 6.41 4.48
CA LEU A 133 -4.82 6.35 5.78
C LEU A 133 -4.21 7.31 6.78
N ILE A 134 -2.93 7.67 6.68
CA ILE A 134 -2.32 8.65 7.59
C ILE A 134 -3.01 10.01 7.53
N GLN A 135 -3.37 10.47 6.32
CA GLN A 135 -4.08 11.73 6.14
C GLN A 135 -5.52 11.60 6.65
N ASP A 136 -6.21 10.53 6.24
CA ASP A 136 -7.57 10.23 6.65
C ASP A 136 -7.69 10.03 8.16
N TYR A 137 -6.74 9.35 8.79
CA TYR A 137 -6.74 9.08 10.23
C TYR A 137 -6.65 10.38 11.03
N ILE A 138 -5.86 11.35 10.56
CA ILE A 138 -5.71 12.65 11.20
C ILE A 138 -6.95 13.52 10.96
N ALA A 139 -7.55 13.48 9.77
CA ALA A 139 -8.78 14.21 9.45
C ALA A 139 -10.01 13.59 10.16
N ALA A 140 -10.19 12.28 10.05
CA ALA A 140 -11.29 11.51 10.61
C ALA A 140 -11.31 11.53 12.14
N ARG A 141 -10.17 11.37 12.84
CA ARG A 141 -10.15 11.51 14.31
C ARG A 141 -10.60 12.88 14.80
N ARG A 142 -10.39 13.93 13.99
CA ARG A 142 -10.84 15.30 14.31
C ARG A 142 -12.35 15.46 14.13
N LEU A 143 -12.95 14.73 13.19
CA LEU A 143 -14.33 14.92 12.76
C LEU A 143 -15.30 13.86 13.33
N ALA A 144 -14.84 12.63 13.54
CA ALA A 144 -15.62 11.50 14.03
C ALA A 144 -14.70 10.44 14.69
N PRO A 145 -14.40 10.56 16.00
CA PRO A 145 -13.57 9.59 16.74
C PRO A 145 -14.13 8.16 16.71
N GLU A 146 -15.41 8.01 16.43
CA GLU A 146 -16.16 6.74 16.37
C GLU A 146 -16.31 6.20 14.94
N LEU A 147 -15.59 6.76 13.95
CA LEU A 147 -15.71 6.33 12.56
C LEU A 147 -15.37 4.83 12.42
N GLN A 148 -16.34 4.08 11.91
CA GLN A 148 -16.22 2.67 11.55
C GLN A 148 -16.44 2.51 10.05
N ILE A 149 -15.73 1.57 9.42
CA ILE A 149 -15.97 1.15 8.04
C ILE A 149 -16.40 -0.30 8.08
N ASN A 150 -17.57 -0.60 7.52
CA ASN A 150 -18.17 -1.95 7.54
C ASN A 150 -18.28 -2.54 8.96
N GLY A 151 -18.49 -1.69 9.97
CA GLY A 151 -18.57 -2.11 11.38
C GLY A 151 -17.23 -2.37 12.07
N ALA A 152 -16.11 -2.20 11.36
CA ALA A 152 -14.77 -2.28 11.94
C ALA A 152 -14.18 -0.88 12.19
N PRO A 153 -13.39 -0.68 13.26
CA PRO A 153 -12.72 0.59 13.50
C PRO A 153 -11.73 0.89 12.38
N VAL A 154 -11.61 2.17 12.01
CA VAL A 154 -10.58 2.61 11.08
C VAL A 154 -9.20 2.21 11.62
N PRO A 155 -8.35 1.53 10.81
CA PRO A 155 -7.04 1.08 11.27
C PRO A 155 -6.18 2.27 11.71
N LYS A 156 -5.24 2.03 12.62
CA LYS A 156 -4.36 3.07 13.16
C LYS A 156 -2.96 2.93 12.57
N PRO A 157 -2.44 3.93 11.84
CA PRO A 157 -1.03 4.00 11.48
C PRO A 157 -0.13 4.03 12.72
N SER A 158 1.13 3.62 12.57
CA SER A 158 2.07 3.60 13.69
C SER A 158 2.32 5.00 14.24
N GLN A 159 2.72 5.08 15.51
CA GLN A 159 3.07 6.36 16.13
C GLN A 159 4.24 7.04 15.41
N ARG A 160 5.15 6.25 14.81
CA ARG A 160 6.27 6.76 14.02
C ARG A 160 5.78 7.45 12.75
N ALA A 161 4.91 6.80 11.98
CA ALA A 161 4.37 7.37 10.76
C ALA A 161 3.56 8.65 11.03
N LEU A 162 2.78 8.64 12.12
CA LEU A 162 2.05 9.84 12.57
C LEU A 162 2.99 10.99 12.97
N THR A 163 4.12 10.69 13.62
CA THR A 163 5.12 11.71 13.97
C THR A 163 5.81 12.28 12.72
N ALA A 164 6.23 11.41 11.80
CA ALA A 164 6.86 11.82 10.54
C ALA A 164 5.92 12.70 9.70
N TYR A 165 4.63 12.34 9.64
CA TYR A 165 3.64 13.14 8.93
C TYR A 165 3.43 14.53 9.53
N ARG A 166 3.42 14.65 10.87
CA ARG A 166 3.31 15.96 11.53
C ARG A 166 4.48 16.87 11.17
N GLN A 167 5.71 16.34 11.17
CA GLN A 167 6.90 17.09 10.79
C GLN A 167 6.88 17.51 9.31
N HIS A 168 6.41 16.62 8.44
CA HIS A 168 6.21 16.93 7.02
C HIS A 168 5.21 18.09 6.84
N ARG A 169 4.07 18.06 7.54
CA ARG A 169 3.08 19.14 7.52
C ARG A 169 3.62 20.48 8.02
N GLU A 170 4.33 20.48 9.14
CA GLU A 170 4.96 21.69 9.68
C GLU A 170 5.97 22.31 8.70
N THR A 171 6.63 21.47 7.89
CA THR A 171 7.54 21.93 6.83
C THR A 171 6.77 22.60 5.70
N LEU A 172 5.69 21.99 5.20
CA LEU A 172 4.85 22.58 4.15
C LEU A 172 4.24 23.92 4.58
N GLU A 173 3.82 24.04 5.84
CA GLU A 173 3.23 25.27 6.39
C GLU A 173 4.25 26.41 6.57
N LYS A 174 5.55 26.11 6.65
CA LYS A 174 6.63 27.13 6.74
C LYS A 174 7.12 27.64 5.39
N VAL A 175 6.83 26.90 4.31
CA VAL A 175 7.26 27.24 2.93
C VAL A 175 6.11 27.84 2.11
N SER A 176 4.89 27.88 2.68
CA SER A 176 3.69 28.51 2.11
C SER A 176 3.50 29.92 2.67
#